data_AF-A0A2S4LZV9-F1
#
_entry.id   AF-A0A2S4LZV9-F1
#
_cell.length_a   1.000
_cell.length_b   1.000
_cell.length_c   1.000
_cell.angle_alpha   90.00
_cell.angle_beta   90.00
_cell.angle_gamma   90.00
#
_symmetry.space_group_name_H-M   'P 1'
#
loop_
_entity.id
_entity.type
_entity.pdbx_description
1 polymer ?
#
loop_
_entity_poly.entity_id
_entity_poly.type
_entity_poly.pdbx_seq_one_letter_code
_entity_poly.pdbx_strand_id
1 'polypeptide(L)'
;MKKIACLALDGANGERIEILEQTDSALVIRWVEPGRCHYGEQRWRRRSAHTSGTCAVSRRKIRRGDAVFKPAERPAPLNASVMIAAEVFGDLVANVPYSEAA
;
A
#
# COMPACT_ATOMS: atom_id res chain seq x y z
N MET A 1 2.58 7.78 16.12
CA MET A 1 3.05 7.24 14.82
C MET A 1 3.49 5.81 15.04
N LYS A 2 2.79 4.83 14.46
CA LYS A 2 3.30 3.45 14.44
C LYS A 2 4.28 3.36 13.26
N LYS A 3 5.58 3.35 13.55
CA LYS A 3 6.61 2.96 12.56
C LYS A 3 6.49 1.45 12.40
N ILE A 4 5.80 0.99 11.36
CA ILE A 4 6.00 -0.39 10.93
C ILE A 4 7.33 -0.40 10.17
N ALA A 5 8.29 -1.18 10.66
CA ALA A 5 9.55 -1.38 9.97
C ALA A 5 9.30 -2.21 8.70
N CYS A 6 9.73 -1.66 7.56
CA CYS A 6 9.91 -2.30 6.24
C CYS A 6 9.21 -3.65 6.04
N LEU A 7 7.89 -3.63 5.81
CA LEU A 7 7.17 -4.83 5.38
C LEU A 7 7.31 -4.99 3.87
N ALA A 8 8.06 -6.00 3.45
CA ALA A 8 8.16 -6.40 2.05
C ALA A 8 6.95 -7.27 1.66
N LEU A 9 6.32 -6.91 0.56
CA LEU A 9 5.12 -7.55 0.05
C LEU A 9 5.30 -7.83 -1.44
N ASP A 10 5.01 -9.08 -1.82
CA ASP A 10 4.98 -9.50 -3.22
C ASP A 10 3.62 -9.14 -3.83
N GLY A 11 3.67 -8.38 -4.92
CA GLY A 11 2.51 -8.02 -5.73
C GLY A 11 2.24 -9.02 -6.86
N ALA A 12 1.16 -8.76 -7.60
CA ALA A 12 0.57 -9.66 -8.58
C ALA A 12 1.48 -10.12 -9.73
N ASN A 13 2.49 -9.31 -10.06
CA ASN A 13 3.31 -9.46 -11.28
C ASN A 13 4.82 -9.46 -10.96
N GLY A 14 5.22 -9.92 -9.78
CA GLY A 14 6.61 -9.74 -9.30
C GLY A 14 6.92 -8.30 -8.90
N GLU A 15 5.87 -7.48 -8.75
CA GLU A 15 5.95 -6.16 -8.13
C GLU A 15 6.43 -6.34 -6.68
N ARG A 16 7.37 -5.52 -6.24
CA ARG A 16 7.81 -5.48 -4.85
C ARG A 16 7.35 -4.18 -4.22
N ILE A 17 6.63 -4.30 -3.11
CA ILE A 17 6.12 -3.19 -2.34
C ILE A 17 6.78 -3.25 -0.97
N GLU A 18 7.38 -2.14 -0.54
CA GLU A 18 7.92 -2.01 0.81
C GLU A 18 7.23 -0.85 1.51
N ILE A 19 6.59 -1.09 2.65
CA ILE A 19 5.98 -0.02 3.44
C ILE A 19 7.06 0.66 4.27
N LEU A 20 7.33 1.94 3.98
CA LEU A 20 8.33 2.75 4.68
C LEU A 20 7.70 3.55 5.82
N GLU A 21 6.50 4.10 5.59
CA GLU A 21 5.73 4.82 6.60
C GLU A 21 4.24 4.58 6.43
N GLN A 22 3.52 4.59 7.56
CA GLN A 22 2.07 4.43 7.57
C GLN A 22 1.40 5.34 8.61
N THR A 23 0.29 5.93 8.20
CA THR A 23 -0.71 6.57 9.06
C THR A 23 -2.11 6.13 8.62
N ASP A 24 -3.16 6.57 9.32
CA ASP A 24 -4.55 6.26 8.96
C ASP A 24 -4.98 6.83 7.60
N SER A 25 -4.28 7.86 7.11
CA SER A 25 -4.64 8.61 5.90
C SER A 25 -3.56 8.64 4.81
N ALA A 26 -2.34 8.19 5.09
CA ALA A 26 -1.23 8.17 4.14
C ALA A 26 -0.30 6.95 4.30
N LEU A 27 0.34 6.58 3.20
CA LEU A 27 1.49 5.67 3.18
C LEU A 27 2.66 6.34 2.46
N VAL A 28 3.87 5.96 2.86
CA VAL A 28 5.07 6.10 2.04
C VAL A 28 5.55 4.69 1.73
N ILE A 29 5.72 4.37 0.45
CA ILE A 29 6.14 3.05 0.01
C ILE A 29 7.33 3.12 -0.95
N ARG A 30 8.13 2.06 -1.00
CA ARG A 30 8.95 1.76 -2.16
C ARG A 30 8.15 0.86 -3.10
N TRP A 31 8.21 1.15 -4.39
CA TRP A 31 7.57 0.34 -5.43
C TRP A 31 8.59 -0.06 -6.48
N VAL A 32 8.69 -1.36 -6.76
CA VAL A 32 9.52 -1.89 -7.84
C VAL A 32 8.67 -2.75 -8.74
N GLU A 33 8.60 -2.42 -10.02
CA GLU A 33 7.99 -3.25 -11.05
C GLU A 33 9.08 -3.63 -12.06
N PRO A 34 9.64 -4.86 -11.95
CA PRO A 34 10.75 -5.30 -12.79
C PRO A 34 10.49 -5.09 -14.28
N GLY A 35 11.44 -4.46 -14.97
CA GLY A 35 11.33 -4.17 -16.41
C GLY A 35 10.39 -3.01 -16.78
N ARG A 36 9.80 -2.31 -15.80
CA ARG A 36 8.87 -1.20 -16.05
C ARG A 36 9.23 0.06 -15.28
N CYS A 37 9.09 0.05 -13.95
CA CYS A 37 9.25 1.27 -13.15
C CYS A 37 9.80 1.02 -11.74
N HIS A 38 10.37 2.08 -11.16
CA HIS A 38 10.87 2.09 -9.80
C HIS A 38 10.59 3.44 -9.14
N TYR A 39 10.01 3.40 -7.95
CA TYR A 39 9.80 4.56 -7.09
C TYR A 39 10.41 4.28 -5.72
N GLY A 40 11.48 4.99 -5.37
CA GLY A 40 12.25 4.74 -4.14
C GLY A 40 11.47 5.08 -2.87
N GLU A 41 10.88 6.28 -2.85
CA GLU A 41 9.86 6.70 -1.88
C GLU A 41 8.70 7.29 -2.67
N GLN A 42 7.52 6.71 -2.50
CA GLN A 42 6.31 7.14 -3.18
C GLN A 42 5.20 7.42 -2.19
N ARG A 43 4.55 8.59 -2.33
CA ARG A 43 3.47 8.99 -1.43
C ARG A 43 2.10 8.51 -1.90
N TRP A 44 1.38 7.85 -1.02
CA TRP A 44 0.03 7.34 -1.25
C TRP A 44 -0.95 7.92 -0.23
N ARG A 45 -2.19 8.18 -0.66
CA ARG A 45 -3.25 8.75 0.20
C ARG A 45 -4.47 7.85 0.26
N ARG A 46 -5.09 7.79 1.44
CA ARG A 46 -6.37 7.11 1.66
C ARG A 46 -7.50 7.86 0.98
N ARG A 47 -8.32 7.13 0.22
CA ARG A 47 -9.41 7.61 -0.63
C ARG A 47 -10.51 6.54 -0.67
N SER A 48 -11.72 6.91 -1.09
CA SER A 48 -12.71 5.93 -1.54
C SER A 48 -12.39 5.49 -2.97
N ALA A 49 -12.49 4.20 -3.25
CA ALA A 49 -12.25 3.64 -4.58
C ALA A 49 -13.30 4.15 -5.57
N HIS A 50 -12.86 4.83 -6.63
CA HIS A 50 -13.77 5.31 -7.68
C HIS A 50 -14.16 4.20 -8.66
N THR A 51 -13.33 3.16 -8.76
CA THR A 51 -13.50 1.99 -9.63
C THR A 51 -13.28 0.72 -8.82
N SER A 52 -13.93 -0.38 -9.24
CA SER A 52 -13.56 -1.70 -8.74
C SER A 52 -12.18 -2.12 -9.26
N GLY A 53 -11.53 -3.04 -8.55
CA GLY A 53 -10.22 -3.55 -8.93
C GLY A 53 -9.74 -4.63 -7.97
N THR A 54 -8.43 -4.80 -7.89
CA THR A 54 -7.81 -5.80 -7.02
C THR A 54 -6.75 -5.12 -6.17
N CYS A 55 -6.68 -5.48 -4.89
CA CYS A 55 -5.63 -5.02 -4.01
C CYS A 55 -4.27 -5.52 -4.51
N ALA A 56 -3.30 -4.62 -4.63
CA ALA A 56 -1.94 -4.96 -5.04
C ALA A 56 -1.26 -5.90 -4.03
N VAL A 57 -1.60 -5.75 -2.75
CA VAL A 57 -1.02 -6.53 -1.64
C VAL A 57 -1.83 -7.80 -1.36
N SER A 58 -3.05 -7.67 -0.84
CA SER A 58 -3.84 -8.84 -0.40
C SER A 58 -4.46 -9.65 -1.52
N ARG A 59 -4.39 -9.17 -2.77
CA ARG A 59 -5.03 -9.78 -3.96
C ARG A 59 -6.56 -9.91 -3.87
N ARG A 60 -7.18 -9.42 -2.79
CA ARG A 60 -8.63 -9.38 -2.61
C ARG A 60 -9.28 -8.37 -3.55
N LYS A 61 -10.53 -8.62 -3.91
CA LYS A 61 -11.34 -7.71 -4.73
C LYS A 61 -11.61 -6.41 -3.96
N ILE A 62 -11.43 -5.28 -4.62
CA ILE A 62 -11.81 -3.94 -4.20
C ILE A 62 -13.06 -3.57 -4.99
N ARG A 63 -14.10 -3.12 -4.30
CA ARG A 63 -15.33 -2.58 -4.89
C ARG A 63 -15.28 -1.05 -4.88
N ARG A 64 -16.02 -0.43 -5.80
CA ARG A 64 -16.27 1.02 -5.76
C ARG A 64 -16.85 1.39 -4.39
N GLY A 65 -16.29 2.43 -3.77
CA GLY A 65 -16.65 2.90 -2.43
C GLY A 65 -15.69 2.44 -1.33
N ASP A 66 -14.99 1.33 -1.52
CA ASP A 66 -14.06 0.77 -0.51
C ASP A 66 -12.93 1.76 -0.19
N ALA A 67 -12.49 1.75 1.07
CA ALA A 67 -11.33 2.53 1.47
C ALA A 67 -10.04 1.94 0.89
N VAL A 68 -9.29 2.74 0.15
CA VAL A 68 -8.05 2.35 -0.53
C VAL A 68 -6.97 3.41 -0.37
N PHE A 69 -5.72 3.00 -0.45
CA PHE A 69 -4.59 3.90 -0.71
C PHE A 69 -4.29 3.90 -2.21
N LYS A 70 -3.98 5.10 -2.74
CA LYS A 70 -3.55 5.31 -4.15
C LYS A 70 -2.37 6.29 -4.22
N PRO A 71 -1.52 6.21 -5.27
CA PRO A 71 -0.47 7.21 -5.50
C PRO A 71 -1.04 8.62 -5.54
N ALA A 72 -0.33 9.57 -4.93
CA ALA A 72 -0.75 10.96 -4.81
C ALA A 72 0.14 11.94 -5.60
N GLU A 73 1.16 11.44 -6.28
CA GLU A 73 2.13 12.25 -7.01
C GLU A 73 1.58 12.85 -8.30
N ARG A 74 2.20 13.96 -8.70
CA ARG A 74 1.95 14.65 -9.96
C ARG A 74 3.30 14.91 -10.66
N PRO A 75 3.42 14.65 -11.98
CA PRO A 75 2.41 14.04 -12.87
C PRO A 75 2.01 12.62 -12.42
N ALA A 76 0.89 12.12 -12.94
CA ALA A 76 0.39 10.81 -12.54
C ALA A 76 1.44 9.72 -12.85
N PRO A 77 1.86 8.91 -11.85
CA PRO A 77 2.86 7.87 -12.07
C PRO A 77 2.27 6.71 -12.89
N LEU A 78 3.13 5.83 -13.42
CA LEU A 78 2.71 4.68 -14.22
C LEU A 78 1.79 3.73 -13.42
N ASN A 79 1.97 3.66 -12.10
CA ASN A 79 1.15 2.87 -11.20
C ASN A 79 -0.09 3.63 -10.65
N ALA A 80 -0.51 4.76 -11.24
CA ALA A 80 -1.63 5.58 -10.72
C ALA A 80 -2.99 4.85 -10.66
N SER A 81 -3.17 3.79 -11.43
CA SER A 81 -4.38 2.95 -11.39
C SER A 81 -4.40 1.99 -10.21
N VAL A 82 -3.23 1.64 -9.65
CA VAL A 82 -3.06 0.64 -8.58
C VAL A 82 -3.74 1.10 -7.29
N MET A 83 -4.26 0.12 -6.54
CA MET A 83 -4.95 0.31 -5.28
C MET A 83 -4.45 -0.68 -4.23
N ILE A 84 -4.27 -0.22 -3.00
CA ILE A 84 -4.06 -1.07 -1.83
C ILE A 84 -5.26 -0.89 -0.91
N ALA A 85 -5.98 -1.96 -0.58
CA ALA A 85 -7.13 -1.88 0.31
C ALA A 85 -6.68 -1.45 1.72
N ALA A 86 -7.40 -0.50 2.33
CA ALA A 86 -7.00 0.04 3.62
C ALA A 86 -7.11 -1.00 4.76
N GLU A 87 -8.00 -1.99 4.61
CA GLU A 87 -8.16 -3.12 5.55
C GLU A 87 -6.88 -3.94 5.74
N VAL A 88 -6.01 -4.01 4.71
CA VAL A 88 -4.74 -4.75 4.78
C VAL A 88 -3.90 -4.29 5.98
N PHE A 89 -4.01 -3.01 6.34
CA PHE A 89 -3.24 -2.47 7.43
C PHE A 89 -3.93 -2.51 8.79
N GLY A 90 -5.23 -2.81 8.84
CA GLY A 90 -5.90 -3.20 10.09
C GLY A 90 -5.40 -4.58 10.55
N ASP A 91 -5.23 -5.50 9.59
CA ASP A 91 -4.74 -6.86 9.84
C ASP A 91 -3.24 -6.91 10.18
N LEU A 92 -2.45 -5.92 9.72
CA LEU A 92 -1.02 -5.81 10.05
C LEU A 92 -0.76 -5.41 11.50
N VAL A 93 -1.69 -4.68 12.14
CA VAL A 93 -1.60 -4.36 13.57
C VAL A 93 -1.96 -5.57 14.44
N ALA A 94 -2.78 -6.50 13.93
CA ALA A 94 -3.19 -7.70 14.64
C ALA A 94 -2.12 -8.82 14.63
N ASN A 95 -1.17 -8.78 13.69
CA ASN A 95 -0.12 -9.79 13.52
C ASN A 95 1.29 -9.36 13.99
N VAL A 96 1.41 -8.20 14.64
CA VAL A 96 2.61 -7.91 15.43
C VAL A 96 2.41 -8.58 16.79
N PRO A 97 3.16 -9.66 17.13
CA PRO A 97 3.14 -10.13 18.50
C PRO A 97 3.54 -8.96 19.37
N TYR A 98 2.70 -8.68 20.37
CA TYR A 98 3.00 -7.72 21.42
C TYR A 98 4.20 -8.26 22.22
N SER A 99 5.41 -8.04 21.72
CA SER A 99 6.68 -8.23 22.41
C SER A 99 7.47 -6.93 22.21
N GLU A 100 7.77 -6.12 23.22
CA GLU A 100 7.84 -6.38 24.65
C GLU A 100 7.64 -5.05 25.39
N ALA A 101 7.15 -5.15 26.62
CA ALA A 101 6.99 -4.08 27.58
C ALA A 101 8.32 -3.64 28.19
N ALA A 102 8.41 -2.36 28.57
CA ALA A 102 9.07 -1.87 29.79
C ALA A 102 8.50 -0.49 30.14
#